data_AF-C5LLG3-F1
#
_entry.id   AF-C5LLG3-F1
#
_cell.length_a   1.000
_cell.length_b   1.000
_cell.length_c   1.000
_cell.angle_alpha   90.00
_cell.angle_beta   90.00
_cell.angle_gamma   90.00
#
_symmetry.space_group_name_H-M   'P 1'
#
loop_
_entity.id
_entity.type
_entity.pdbx_description
1 polymer ?
#
loop_
_entity_poly.entity_id
_entity_poly.type
_entity_poly.pdbx_seq_one_letter_code
_entity_poly.pdbx_strand_id
1 'polypeptide(L)'
;MLVLSLCNLTPSPGISITHKLPFAAADLFDLLTGYFISARDHRNAINAESADFIRVCGAAAGKRIPPRLSAIFWNMAGELLSLRDCLLFEDLQPGIIAYVWKPLAADFSILRSEVGIVLRKTARGVPEEANGDLPERIAHCEELMANVISDVSAKAADSSISSPSTAAIVQFYYAVGSILYISGLAEDYRLAAVAQKKEEERMRKEKKEVMAAGFG
;
A
#
# COMPACT_ATOMS: atom_id res chain seq x y z
N MET A 1 17.31 31.55 -17.40
CA MET A 1 16.67 30.80 -16.30
C MET A 1 15.52 29.89 -16.74
N LEU A 2 14.71 30.23 -17.75
CA LEU A 2 13.60 29.39 -18.24
C LEU A 2 14.01 28.04 -18.88
N VAL A 3 15.19 27.95 -19.49
CA VAL A 3 15.64 26.71 -20.15
C VAL A 3 16.07 25.63 -19.14
N LEU A 4 16.62 26.02 -17.99
CA LEU A 4 17.05 25.08 -16.94
C LEU A 4 15.86 24.45 -16.19
N SER A 5 14.73 25.16 -16.08
CA SER A 5 13.49 24.61 -15.49
C SER A 5 12.78 23.63 -16.43
N LEU A 6 12.92 23.79 -17.75
CA LEU A 6 12.41 22.84 -18.75
C LEU A 6 13.19 21.52 -18.76
N CYS A 7 14.46 21.55 -18.38
CA CYS A 7 15.32 20.37 -18.28
C CYS A 7 15.33 19.70 -16.89
N ASN A 8 14.45 20.09 -15.95
CA ASN A 8 14.46 19.60 -14.55
C ASN A 8 15.81 19.78 -13.81
N LEU A 9 16.66 20.72 -14.24
CA LEU A 9 18.00 20.95 -13.67
C LEU A 9 18.02 21.98 -12.53
N THR A 10 16.87 22.56 -12.20
CA THR A 10 16.67 23.27 -10.93
C THR A 10 15.86 22.37 -10.00
N PRO A 11 16.22 22.24 -8.70
CA PRO A 11 15.39 21.54 -7.75
C PRO A 11 14.02 22.24 -7.71
N SER A 12 13.01 21.65 -8.34
CA SER A 12 11.62 21.98 -8.06
C SER A 12 11.48 21.94 -6.53
N PRO A 13 10.79 22.90 -5.87
CA PRO A 13 10.56 22.84 -4.44
C PRO A 13 10.01 21.45 -4.14
N GLY A 14 10.88 20.61 -3.58
CA GLY A 14 10.69 19.17 -3.64
C GLY A 14 9.34 18.86 -3.01
N ILE A 15 8.55 18.01 -3.68
CA ILE A 15 7.26 17.54 -3.17
C ILE A 15 7.44 17.26 -1.67
N SER A 16 6.59 17.84 -0.81
CA SER A 16 6.74 17.71 0.64
C SER A 16 6.83 16.24 1.03
N ILE A 17 7.55 15.95 2.10
CA ILE A 17 7.75 14.55 2.51
C ILE A 17 6.41 13.84 2.77
N THR A 18 5.40 14.57 3.24
CA THR A 18 4.03 14.10 3.45
C THR A 18 3.32 13.66 2.18
N HIS A 19 3.77 14.14 1.01
CA HIS A 19 3.29 13.68 -0.29
C HIS A 19 4.19 12.58 -0.88
N LYS A 20 5.50 12.60 -0.61
CA LYS A 20 6.41 11.57 -1.13
C LYS A 20 6.17 10.19 -0.50
N LEU A 21 5.82 10.15 0.79
CA LEU A 21 5.64 8.91 1.53
C LEU A 21 4.55 8.00 0.91
N PRO A 22 3.31 8.48 0.64
CA PRO A 22 2.28 7.59 0.09
C PRO A 22 2.54 7.23 -1.37
N PHE A 23 3.24 8.08 -2.14
CA PHE A 23 3.71 7.71 -3.49
C PHE A 23 4.68 6.53 -3.43
N ALA A 24 5.73 6.63 -2.61
CA ALA A 24 6.73 5.56 -2.50
C ALA A 24 6.13 4.28 -1.92
N ALA A 25 5.16 4.38 -0.99
CA ALA A 25 4.42 3.23 -0.48
C ALA A 25 3.58 2.56 -1.59
N ALA A 26 2.90 3.36 -2.43
CA ALA A 26 2.12 2.84 -3.56
C ALA A 26 3.01 2.15 -4.60
N ASP A 27 4.18 2.70 -4.91
CA ASP A 27 5.09 2.15 -5.91
C ASP A 27 5.70 0.83 -5.43
N LEU A 28 6.15 0.75 -4.17
CA LEU A 28 6.62 -0.51 -3.59
C LEU A 28 5.50 -1.55 -3.48
N PHE A 29 4.31 -1.16 -3.04
CA PHE A 29 3.16 -2.08 -2.96
C PHE A 29 2.79 -2.64 -4.33
N ASP A 30 2.69 -1.78 -5.35
CA ASP A 30 2.38 -2.17 -6.73
C ASP A 30 3.42 -3.14 -7.28
N LEU A 31 4.70 -2.90 -6.99
CA LEU A 31 5.79 -3.78 -7.42
C LEU A 31 5.73 -5.15 -6.73
N LEU A 32 5.55 -5.18 -5.41
CA LEU A 32 5.49 -6.43 -4.63
C LEU A 32 4.29 -7.29 -5.03
N THR A 33 3.12 -6.67 -5.18
CA THR A 33 1.90 -7.36 -5.59
C THR A 33 1.91 -7.73 -7.08
N GLY A 34 2.53 -6.91 -7.94
CA GLY A 34 2.72 -7.21 -9.35
C GLY A 34 3.64 -8.42 -9.60
N TYR A 35 4.63 -8.63 -8.73
CA TYR A 35 5.55 -9.78 -8.78
C TYR A 35 5.24 -10.85 -7.72
N PHE A 36 4.02 -10.92 -7.20
CA PHE A 36 3.65 -11.80 -6.09
C PHE A 36 4.12 -13.26 -6.27
N ILE A 37 3.99 -13.84 -7.48
CA ILE A 37 4.40 -15.22 -7.78
C ILE A 37 5.81 -15.36 -8.37
N SER A 38 6.50 -14.25 -8.66
CA SER A 38 7.78 -14.23 -9.37
C SER A 38 8.79 -13.27 -8.74
N ALA A 39 8.64 -12.99 -7.45
CA ALA A 39 9.42 -11.98 -6.74
C ALA A 39 10.92 -12.27 -6.78
N ARG A 40 11.34 -13.54 -6.69
CA ARG A 40 12.75 -13.94 -6.73
C ARG A 40 13.39 -13.71 -8.10
N ASP A 41 12.66 -13.95 -9.19
CA ASP A 41 13.09 -13.62 -10.55
C ASP A 41 13.29 -12.10 -10.73
N HIS A 42 12.52 -11.31 -9.99
CA HIS A 42 12.53 -9.84 -10.04
C HIS A 42 13.22 -9.20 -8.82
N ARG A 43 14.07 -9.96 -8.09
CA ARG A 43 14.67 -9.51 -6.82
C ARG A 43 15.43 -8.18 -6.94
N ASN A 44 16.08 -7.93 -8.08
CA ASN A 44 16.85 -6.72 -8.29
C ASN A 44 15.95 -5.49 -8.38
N ALA A 45 14.82 -5.60 -9.08
CA ALA A 45 13.82 -4.53 -9.15
C ALA A 45 13.19 -4.28 -7.77
N ILE A 46 12.79 -5.35 -7.07
CA ILE A 46 12.22 -5.26 -5.72
C ILE A 46 13.20 -4.60 -4.74
N ASN A 47 14.47 -5.00 -4.76
CA ASN A 47 15.49 -4.43 -3.88
C ASN A 47 15.78 -2.96 -4.20
N ALA A 48 15.80 -2.59 -5.48
CA ALA A 48 15.99 -1.19 -5.89
C ALA A 48 14.84 -0.31 -5.38
N GLU A 49 13.59 -0.71 -5.62
CA GLU A 49 12.41 0.03 -5.16
C GLU A 49 12.34 0.07 -3.62
N SER A 50 12.69 -1.03 -2.96
CA SER A 50 12.76 -1.08 -1.49
C SER A 50 13.81 -0.10 -0.94
N ALA A 51 14.97 0.01 -1.59
CA ALA A 51 16.00 0.96 -1.20
C ALA A 51 15.53 2.42 -1.38
N ASP A 52 14.80 2.70 -2.47
CA ASP A 52 14.19 4.01 -2.70
C ASP A 52 13.11 4.34 -1.67
N PHE A 53 12.25 3.38 -1.34
CA PHE A 53 11.27 3.51 -0.27
C PHE A 53 11.93 3.79 1.09
N ILE A 54 12.96 3.00 1.47
CA ILE A 54 13.71 3.20 2.71
C ILE A 54 14.37 4.58 2.77
N ARG A 55 14.91 5.06 1.65
CA ARG A 55 15.48 6.42 1.56
C ARG A 55 14.43 7.49 1.81
N VAL A 56 13.21 7.31 1.29
CA VAL A 56 12.07 8.21 1.55
C VAL A 56 11.65 8.15 3.03
N CYS A 57 11.57 6.95 3.62
CA CYS A 57 11.33 6.76 5.05
C CYS A 57 12.40 7.46 5.93
N GLY A 58 13.68 7.28 5.61
CA GLY A 58 14.78 7.92 6.34
C GLY A 58 14.71 9.46 6.29
N ALA A 59 14.39 10.01 5.11
CA ALA A 59 14.16 11.46 4.97
C ALA A 59 12.93 11.96 5.75
N ALA A 60 11.95 11.10 5.98
CA ALA A 60 10.72 11.39 6.72
C ALA A 60 10.88 11.35 8.24
N ALA A 61 11.74 10.48 8.77
CA ALA A 61 11.99 10.36 10.20
C ALA A 61 12.44 11.68 10.85
N GLY A 62 13.16 12.52 10.11
CA GLY A 62 13.61 13.85 10.56
C GLY A 62 12.59 14.98 10.37
N LYS A 63 11.34 14.68 10.02
CA LYS A 63 10.32 15.68 9.66
C LYS A 63 9.11 15.60 10.58
N ARG A 64 8.45 16.74 10.78
CA ARG A 64 7.21 16.82 11.55
C ARG A 64 6.05 16.32 10.70
N ILE A 65 5.76 15.03 10.79
CA ILE A 65 4.55 14.42 10.24
C ILE A 65 3.43 14.55 11.29
N PRO A 66 2.18 14.89 10.90
CA PRO A 66 1.06 14.87 11.82
C PRO A 66 0.96 13.52 12.55
N PRO A 67 0.82 13.48 13.89
CA PRO A 67 0.84 12.22 14.64
C PRO A 67 -0.16 11.18 14.15
N ARG A 68 -1.36 11.62 13.72
CA ARG A 68 -2.41 10.77 13.14
C ARG A 68 -1.98 10.04 11.86
N LEU A 69 -1.13 10.67 11.06
CA LEU A 69 -0.60 10.08 9.82
C LEU A 69 0.65 9.24 10.09
N SER A 70 1.47 9.69 11.04
CA SER A 70 2.77 9.07 11.34
C SER A 70 2.62 7.60 11.74
N ALA A 71 1.75 7.28 12.69
CA ALA A 71 1.60 5.90 13.18
C ALA A 71 1.16 4.92 12.08
N ILE A 72 0.16 5.32 11.29
CA ILE A 72 -0.36 4.51 10.19
C ILE A 72 0.73 4.29 9.13
N PHE A 73 1.47 5.35 8.79
CA PHE A 73 2.56 5.26 7.83
C PHE A 73 3.67 4.31 8.28
N TRP A 74 4.11 4.39 9.54
CA TRP A 74 5.17 3.50 10.02
C TRP A 74 4.75 2.04 10.10
N ASN A 75 3.48 1.77 10.44
CA ASN A 75 2.92 0.41 10.34
C ASN A 75 2.91 -0.09 8.89
N MET A 76 2.48 0.76 7.95
CA MET A 76 2.48 0.42 6.52
C MET A 76 3.89 0.16 5.98
N ALA A 77 4.87 0.97 6.40
CA ALA A 77 6.27 0.79 6.02
C ALA A 77 6.83 -0.54 6.55
N GLY A 78 6.55 -0.87 7.82
CA GLY A 78 6.95 -2.14 8.42
C GLY A 78 6.33 -3.34 7.68
N GLU A 79 5.05 -3.26 7.34
CA GLU A 79 4.35 -4.33 6.65
C GLU A 79 4.83 -4.50 5.20
N LEU A 80 5.09 -3.42 4.47
CA LEU A 80 5.65 -3.48 3.11
C LEU A 80 7.00 -4.18 3.07
N LEU A 81 7.88 -3.86 4.02
CA LEU A 81 9.19 -4.51 4.14
C LEU A 81 9.07 -5.98 4.57
N SER A 82 8.09 -6.29 5.43
CA SER A 82 7.86 -7.68 5.86
C SER A 82 7.27 -8.53 4.73
N LEU A 83 6.35 -7.99 3.93
CA LEU A 83 5.85 -8.61 2.71
C LEU A 83 6.99 -8.86 1.71
N ARG A 84 7.86 -7.85 1.49
CA ARG A 84 9.05 -8.00 0.65
C ARG A 84 9.91 -9.19 1.11
N ASP A 85 10.23 -9.25 2.40
CA ASP A 85 11.08 -10.32 2.94
C ASP A 85 10.41 -11.70 2.79
N CYS A 86 9.09 -11.79 3.00
CA CYS A 86 8.31 -13.00 2.78
C CYS A 86 8.34 -13.47 1.31
N LEU A 87 8.14 -12.55 0.36
CA LEU A 87 8.12 -12.86 -1.07
C LEU A 87 9.50 -13.24 -1.61
N LEU A 88 10.58 -12.71 -1.03
CA LEU A 88 11.95 -13.02 -1.43
C LEU A 88 12.52 -14.28 -0.75
N PHE A 89 11.86 -14.81 0.28
CA PHE A 89 12.33 -15.96 1.05
C PHE A 89 12.37 -17.23 0.19
N GLU A 90 11.23 -17.63 -0.37
CA GLU A 90 11.09 -18.86 -1.17
C GLU A 90 10.00 -18.68 -2.23
N ASP A 91 10.14 -19.37 -3.36
CA ASP A 91 9.13 -19.36 -4.42
C ASP A 91 7.89 -20.14 -3.97
N LEU A 92 6.70 -19.61 -4.29
CA LEU A 92 5.46 -20.30 -3.98
C LEU A 92 5.40 -21.65 -4.70
N GLN A 93 4.95 -22.69 -3.99
CA GLN A 93 4.80 -24.02 -4.58
C GLN A 93 3.84 -23.97 -5.78
N PRO A 94 4.11 -24.71 -6.88
CA PRO A 94 3.25 -24.70 -8.07
C PRO A 94 1.78 -25.02 -7.79
N GLY A 95 1.50 -25.88 -6.80
CA GLY A 95 0.13 -26.18 -6.36
C GLY A 95 -0.59 -24.96 -5.74
N ILE A 96 0.10 -24.16 -4.93
CA ILE A 96 -0.45 -22.90 -4.40
C ILE A 96 -0.76 -21.95 -5.55
N ILE A 97 0.16 -21.81 -6.50
CA ILE A 97 -0.03 -20.93 -7.66
C ILE A 97 -1.25 -21.38 -8.47
N ALA A 98 -1.32 -22.67 -8.81
CA ALA A 98 -2.34 -23.21 -9.69
C ALA A 98 -3.74 -23.22 -9.06
N TYR A 99 -3.86 -23.65 -7.82
CA TYR A 99 -5.14 -23.92 -7.19
C TYR A 99 -5.61 -22.82 -6.24
N VAL A 100 -4.70 -21.99 -5.71
CA VAL A 100 -5.04 -20.93 -4.75
C VAL A 100 -4.89 -19.54 -5.38
N TRP A 101 -3.71 -19.18 -5.89
CA TRP A 101 -3.46 -17.83 -6.40
C TRP A 101 -4.22 -17.51 -7.69
N LYS A 102 -4.18 -18.39 -8.70
CA LYS A 102 -4.81 -18.12 -10.01
C LYS A 102 -6.29 -17.76 -9.90
N PRO A 103 -7.12 -18.44 -9.10
CA PRO A 103 -8.50 -18.02 -8.85
C PRO A 103 -8.66 -16.62 -8.25
N LEU A 104 -7.68 -16.16 -7.45
CA LEU A 104 -7.72 -14.90 -6.71
C LEU A 104 -7.06 -13.73 -7.46
N ALA A 105 -6.18 -14.02 -8.41
CA ALA A 105 -5.26 -13.04 -9.01
C ALA A 105 -5.97 -11.83 -9.65
N ALA A 106 -7.15 -12.03 -10.23
CA ALA A 106 -7.92 -10.95 -10.84
C ALA A 106 -8.37 -9.93 -9.80
N ASP A 107 -9.00 -10.37 -8.72
CA ASP A 107 -9.50 -9.51 -7.64
C ASP A 107 -8.37 -8.83 -6.88
N PHE A 108 -7.27 -9.54 -6.64
CA PHE A 108 -6.07 -8.96 -6.05
C PHE A 108 -5.41 -7.93 -6.97
N SER A 109 -5.49 -8.07 -8.30
CA SER A 109 -5.02 -7.04 -9.22
C SER A 109 -5.90 -5.79 -9.20
N ILE A 110 -7.20 -5.92 -8.95
CA ILE A 110 -8.08 -4.77 -8.79
C ILE A 110 -7.80 -4.08 -7.46
N LEU A 111 -7.68 -4.84 -6.36
CA LEU A 111 -7.27 -4.32 -5.06
C LEU A 111 -5.93 -3.56 -5.15
N ARG A 112 -4.94 -4.13 -5.83
CA ARG A 112 -3.65 -3.47 -6.13
C ARG A 112 -3.83 -2.08 -6.75
N SER A 113 -4.70 -2.01 -7.76
CA SER A 113 -4.98 -0.76 -8.48
C SER A 113 -5.68 0.26 -7.59
N GLU A 114 -6.65 -0.17 -6.79
CA GLU A 114 -7.40 0.69 -5.85
C GLU A 114 -6.50 1.27 -4.75
N VAL A 115 -5.65 0.45 -4.12
CA VAL A 115 -4.65 0.93 -3.14
C VAL A 115 -3.74 1.96 -3.76
N GLY A 116 -3.24 1.69 -4.97
CA GLY A 116 -2.43 2.62 -5.73
C GLY A 116 -3.14 3.95 -6.01
N ILE A 117 -4.44 3.93 -6.32
CA ILE A 117 -5.25 5.15 -6.51
C ILE A 117 -5.38 5.91 -5.18
N VAL A 118 -5.75 5.23 -4.10
CA VAL A 118 -5.99 5.83 -2.78
C VAL A 118 -4.73 6.54 -2.27
N LEU A 119 -3.59 5.86 -2.27
CA LEU A 119 -2.34 6.42 -1.79
C LEU A 119 -1.87 7.59 -2.66
N ARG A 120 -1.96 7.48 -3.99
CA ARG A 120 -1.52 8.54 -4.91
C ARG A 120 -2.46 9.76 -4.90
N LYS A 121 -3.77 9.58 -4.74
CA LYS A 121 -4.74 10.68 -4.55
C LYS A 121 -4.52 11.39 -3.22
N THR A 122 -4.28 10.62 -2.15
CA THR A 122 -3.93 11.17 -0.83
C THR A 122 -2.63 11.97 -0.89
N ALA A 123 -1.59 11.44 -1.54
CA ALA A 123 -0.33 12.15 -1.75
C ALA A 123 -0.48 13.45 -2.55
N ARG A 124 -1.48 13.55 -3.44
CA ARG A 124 -1.77 14.77 -4.22
C ARG A 124 -2.62 15.79 -3.47
N GLY A 125 -2.98 15.54 -2.21
CA GLY A 125 -3.80 16.44 -1.40
C GLY A 125 -5.30 16.40 -1.72
N VAL A 126 -5.73 15.40 -2.48
CA VAL A 126 -7.14 15.16 -2.85
C VAL A 126 -7.62 13.76 -2.40
N PRO A 127 -7.46 13.39 -1.11
CA PRO A 127 -7.86 12.07 -0.61
C PRO A 127 -9.36 11.78 -0.75
N GLU A 128 -10.19 12.83 -0.89
CA GLU A 128 -11.63 12.69 -1.12
C GLU A 128 -11.98 12.22 -2.54
N GLU A 129 -11.07 12.39 -3.51
CA GLU A 129 -11.27 11.96 -4.90
C GLU A 129 -10.89 10.49 -5.15
N ALA A 130 -10.46 9.77 -4.12
CA ALA A 130 -10.27 8.33 -4.23
C ALA A 130 -11.65 7.64 -4.18
N ASN A 131 -12.26 7.47 -5.35
CA ASN A 131 -13.60 6.88 -5.54
C ASN A 131 -13.67 5.35 -5.30
N GLY A 132 -12.70 4.74 -4.63
CA GLY A 132 -12.68 3.30 -4.38
C GLY A 132 -13.18 2.96 -2.98
N ASP A 133 -14.06 1.97 -2.85
CA ASP A 133 -14.43 1.36 -1.57
C ASP A 133 -13.45 0.24 -1.24
N LEU A 134 -12.25 0.64 -0.75
CA LEU A 134 -11.25 -0.31 -0.28
C LEU A 134 -11.80 -1.29 0.77
N PRO A 135 -12.61 -0.86 1.76
CA PRO A 135 -13.25 -1.78 2.71
C PRO A 135 -14.08 -2.88 2.04
N GLU A 136 -14.94 -2.54 1.08
CA GLU A 136 -15.75 -3.53 0.36
C GLU A 136 -14.86 -4.47 -0.48
N ARG A 137 -13.84 -3.93 -1.15
CA ARG A 137 -12.87 -4.73 -1.91
C ARG A 137 -12.07 -5.69 -1.03
N ILE A 138 -11.63 -5.25 0.14
CA ILE A 138 -10.92 -6.08 1.12
C ILE A 138 -11.83 -7.23 1.57
N ALA A 139 -13.05 -6.93 1.99
CA ALA A 139 -14.03 -7.93 2.42
C ALA A 139 -14.32 -8.95 1.32
N HIS A 140 -14.45 -8.49 0.07
CA HIS A 140 -14.63 -9.37 -1.08
C HIS A 140 -13.44 -10.32 -1.29
N CYS A 141 -12.20 -9.81 -1.18
CA CYS A 141 -11.01 -10.64 -1.31
C CYS A 141 -10.89 -11.65 -0.16
N GLU A 142 -11.26 -11.28 1.07
CA GLU A 142 -11.31 -12.18 2.22
C GLU A 142 -12.32 -13.32 2.02
N GLU A 143 -13.52 -13.01 1.54
CA GLU A 143 -14.55 -13.99 1.23
C GLU A 143 -14.10 -14.95 0.12
N LEU A 144 -13.55 -14.42 -0.99
CA LEU A 144 -13.00 -15.22 -2.08
C LEU A 144 -11.89 -16.15 -1.59
N MET A 145 -10.99 -15.64 -0.76
CA MET A 145 -9.91 -16.42 -0.18
C MET A 145 -10.49 -17.60 0.61
N ALA A 146 -11.44 -17.36 1.52
CA ALA A 146 -12.10 -18.41 2.30
C ALA A 146 -12.76 -19.48 1.41
N ASN A 147 -13.44 -19.07 0.34
CA ASN A 147 -14.08 -19.98 -0.61
C ASN A 147 -13.06 -20.84 -1.36
N VAL A 148 -11.98 -20.25 -1.87
CA VAL A 148 -10.91 -20.97 -2.59
C VAL A 148 -10.22 -21.98 -1.67
N ILE A 149 -9.95 -21.63 -0.41
CA ILE A 149 -9.34 -22.53 0.56
C ILE A 149 -10.22 -23.74 0.85
N SER A 150 -11.53 -23.51 1.00
CA SER A 150 -12.50 -24.58 1.23
C SER A 150 -12.52 -25.55 0.05
N ASP A 151 -12.56 -25.03 -1.19
CA ASP A 151 -12.53 -25.82 -2.42
C ASP A 151 -11.22 -26.63 -2.57
N VAL A 152 -10.07 -25.99 -2.32
CA VAL A 152 -8.76 -26.65 -2.36
C VAL A 152 -8.66 -27.75 -1.29
N SER A 153 -9.17 -27.50 -0.09
CA SER A 153 -9.18 -28.49 0.99
C SER A 153 -10.04 -29.70 0.64
N ALA A 154 -11.22 -29.49 0.04
CA ALA A 154 -12.09 -30.56 -0.43
C ALA A 154 -11.42 -31.40 -1.54
N LYS A 155 -10.82 -30.75 -2.55
CA LYS A 155 -10.08 -31.40 -3.65
C LYS A 155 -8.81 -32.12 -3.20
N ALA A 156 -8.20 -31.68 -2.10
CA ALA A 156 -7.06 -32.39 -1.52
C ALA A 156 -7.53 -33.64 -0.77
N ALA A 157 -8.67 -33.56 -0.07
CA ALA A 157 -9.24 -34.66 0.70
C ALA A 157 -9.73 -35.82 -0.19
N ASP A 158 -10.26 -35.52 -1.39
CA ASP A 158 -10.68 -36.53 -2.36
C ASP A 158 -9.54 -37.01 -3.29
N SER A 159 -8.31 -36.57 -3.05
CA SER A 159 -7.11 -36.87 -3.85
C SER A 159 -7.13 -36.37 -5.29
N SER A 160 -8.00 -35.42 -5.64
CA SER A 160 -8.03 -34.78 -6.97
C SER A 160 -6.82 -33.88 -7.22
N ILE A 161 -6.20 -33.33 -6.17
CA ILE A 161 -4.98 -32.54 -6.24
C ILE A 161 -3.98 -32.98 -5.17
N SER A 162 -2.68 -32.79 -5.43
CA SER A 162 -1.68 -32.92 -4.37
C SER A 162 -1.81 -31.78 -3.38
N SER A 163 -1.94 -32.11 -2.09
CA SER A 163 -2.03 -31.10 -1.04
C SER A 163 -0.76 -30.25 -0.99
N PRO A 164 -0.86 -28.91 -1.01
CA PRO A 164 0.30 -28.06 -0.76
C PRO A 164 0.89 -28.32 0.63
N SER A 165 2.19 -28.10 0.79
CA SER A 165 2.81 -28.25 2.11
C SER A 165 2.30 -27.19 3.09
N THR A 166 2.25 -27.52 4.38
CA THR A 166 1.87 -26.56 5.44
C THR A 166 2.72 -25.30 5.40
N ALA A 167 4.02 -25.42 5.13
CA ALA A 167 4.92 -24.26 5.02
C ALA A 167 4.52 -23.33 3.86
N ALA A 168 4.22 -23.88 2.69
CA ALA A 168 3.79 -23.09 1.53
C ALA A 168 2.43 -22.41 1.76
N ILE A 169 1.52 -23.09 2.48
CA ILE A 169 0.23 -22.53 2.88
C ILE A 169 0.43 -21.35 3.85
N VAL A 170 1.26 -21.51 4.87
CA VAL A 170 1.56 -20.44 5.86
C VAL A 170 2.22 -19.23 5.19
N GLN A 171 3.20 -19.45 4.30
CA GLN A 171 3.84 -18.38 3.55
C GLN A 171 2.82 -17.62 2.70
N PHE A 172 1.96 -18.34 1.97
CA PHE A 172 0.91 -17.73 1.14
C PHE A 172 -0.08 -16.91 1.98
N TYR A 173 -0.54 -17.45 3.11
CA TYR A 173 -1.45 -16.74 4.02
C TYR A 173 -0.83 -15.47 4.58
N TYR A 174 0.44 -15.55 4.98
CA TYR A 174 1.15 -14.38 5.46
C TYR A 174 1.21 -13.31 4.37
N ALA A 175 1.66 -13.66 3.17
CA ALA A 175 1.80 -12.71 2.07
C ALA A 175 0.45 -12.07 1.66
N VAL A 176 -0.62 -12.88 1.54
CA VAL A 176 -1.97 -12.36 1.24
C VAL A 176 -2.51 -11.52 2.39
N GLY A 177 -2.34 -11.97 3.64
CA GLY A 177 -2.74 -11.21 4.82
C GLY A 177 -2.06 -9.85 4.90
N SER A 178 -0.75 -9.79 4.61
CA SER A 178 -0.01 -8.52 4.49
C SER A 178 -0.59 -7.61 3.41
N ILE A 179 -0.97 -8.14 2.25
CA ILE A 179 -1.59 -7.33 1.17
C ILE A 179 -2.91 -6.71 1.65
N LEU A 180 -3.78 -7.52 2.27
CA LEU A 180 -5.06 -7.04 2.79
C LEU A 180 -4.86 -6.02 3.92
N TYR A 181 -3.90 -6.27 4.82
CA TYR A 181 -3.59 -5.37 5.92
C TYR A 181 -3.02 -4.03 5.44
N ILE A 182 -2.09 -4.04 4.49
CA ILE A 182 -1.57 -2.81 3.85
C ILE A 182 -2.71 -2.04 3.17
N SER A 183 -3.65 -2.74 2.54
CA SER A 183 -4.83 -2.14 1.92
C SER A 183 -5.71 -1.42 2.95
N GLY A 184 -5.94 -2.03 4.11
CA GLY A 184 -6.63 -1.40 5.23
C GLY A 184 -5.88 -0.16 5.75
N LEU A 185 -4.56 -0.26 5.91
CA LEU A 185 -3.72 0.88 6.32
C LEU A 185 -3.76 2.02 5.28
N ALA A 186 -3.89 1.72 3.99
CA ALA A 186 -4.02 2.73 2.95
C ALA A 186 -5.33 3.52 3.08
N GLU A 187 -6.43 2.82 3.39
CA GLU A 187 -7.72 3.46 3.67
C GLU A 187 -7.70 4.27 4.97
N ASP A 188 -7.14 3.72 6.06
CA ASP A 188 -6.97 4.44 7.32
C ASP A 188 -6.14 5.71 7.13
N TYR A 189 -5.07 5.64 6.32
CA TYR A 189 -4.24 6.78 6.00
C TYR A 189 -5.02 7.85 5.23
N ARG A 190 -5.85 7.45 4.25
CA ARG A 190 -6.74 8.35 3.51
C ARG A 190 -7.73 9.05 4.44
N LEU A 191 -8.44 8.30 5.29
CA LEU A 191 -9.40 8.84 6.24
C LEU A 191 -8.74 9.81 7.23
N ALA A 192 -7.56 9.45 7.74
CA ALA A 192 -6.78 10.32 8.62
C ALA A 192 -6.33 11.61 7.90
N ALA A 193 -5.98 11.53 6.62
CA ALA A 193 -5.61 12.70 5.81
C ALA A 193 -6.81 13.63 5.57
N VAL A 194 -7.99 13.09 5.29
CA VAL A 194 -9.25 13.88 5.19
C VAL A 194 -9.54 14.59 6.52
N ALA A 195 -9.42 13.88 7.65
CA ALA A 195 -9.66 14.46 8.97
C ALA A 195 -8.63 15.57 9.30
N GLN A 196 -7.35 15.36 8.96
CA GLN A 196 -6.29 16.34 9.15
C GLN A 196 -6.55 17.61 8.32
N LYS A 197 -6.96 17.47 7.06
CA LYS A 197 -7.27 18.60 6.17
C LYS A 197 -8.46 19.43 6.69
N LYS A 198 -9.54 18.78 7.14
CA LYS A 198 -10.69 19.45 7.74
C LYS A 198 -10.31 20.25 9.00
N GLU A 199 -9.44 19.69 9.84
CA GLU A 199 -8.93 20.36 11.04
C GLU A 199 -8.09 21.60 10.67
N GLU A 200 -7.18 21.47 9.70
CA GLU A 200 -6.35 22.59 9.23
C GLU A 200 -7.20 23.72 8.62
N GLU A 201 -8.25 23.38 7.88
CA GLU A 201 -9.21 24.35 7.35
C GLU A 201 -9.99 25.07 8.46
N ARG A 202 -10.42 24.36 9.51
CA ARG A 202 -11.10 24.95 10.67
C ARG A 202 -10.17 25.94 11.40
N MET A 203 -8.96 25.51 11.75
CA MET A 203 -7.97 26.36 12.42
C MET A 203 -7.62 27.60 11.59
N ARG A 204 -7.59 27.48 10.26
CA ARG A 204 -7.34 28.61 9.35
C ARG A 204 -8.50 29.60 9.32
N LYS A 205 -9.75 29.14 9.43
CA LYS A 205 -10.94 30.02 9.53
C LYS A 205 -10.95 30.77 10.85
N GLU A 206 -10.77 30.05 11.96
CA GLU A 206 -10.72 30.64 13.32
C GLU A 206 -9.60 31.70 13.42
N LYS A 207 -8.40 31.41 12.90
CA LYS A 207 -7.31 32.39 12.89
C LYS A 207 -7.65 33.65 12.10
N LYS A 208 -8.36 33.53 10.97
CA LYS A 208 -8.80 34.68 10.18
C LYS A 208 -9.84 35.51 10.92
N GLU A 209 -10.77 34.87 11.62
CA GLU A 209 -11.81 35.54 12.41
C GLU A 209 -11.22 36.28 13.62
N VAL A 210 -10.28 35.66 14.35
CA VAL A 210 -9.56 36.33 15.45
C VAL A 210 -8.74 37.52 14.96
N MET A 211 -8.06 37.39 13.81
CA MET A 211 -7.35 38.52 13.21
C MET A 211 -8.31 39.63 12.76
N ALA A 212 -9.48 39.30 12.23
CA ALA A 212 -10.47 40.30 11.83
C ALA A 212 -11.11 41.03 13.03
N ALA A 213 -11.30 40.34 14.16
CA ALA A 213 -11.86 40.91 15.38
C ALA A 213 -10.87 41.77 16.19
N GLY A 214 -9.56 41.53 16.04
CA GLY A 214 -8.50 42.30 16.71
C GLY A 214 -8.15 43.66 16.09
N PHE A 215 -8.80 44.05 14.99
CA PHE A 215 -8.64 45.34 14.32
C PHE A 215 -9.92 46.22 14.38
N GLY A 216 -10.87 45.88 15.26
CA GLY A 216 -12.12 46.61 15.48
C GLY A 216 -12.08 47.57 16.66
#